data_AF-A0A958C3S5-F1
#
_entry.id   AF-A0A958C3S5-F1
#
_cell.length_a   1.000
_cell.length_b   1.000
_cell.length_c   1.000
_cell.angle_alpha   90.00
_cell.angle_beta   90.00
_cell.angle_gamma   90.00
#
_symmetry.space_group_name_H-M   'P 1'
#
loop_
_entity.id
_entity.type
_entity.pdbx_description
1 polymer ?
#
loop_
_entity_poly.entity_id
_entity_poly.type
_entity_poly.pdbx_seq_one_letter_code
_entity_poly.pdbx_strand_id
1 'polypeptide(L)' 'PGEPVSSTHTLLLPPDLPAGQYTLGAGMYDPVTGQRLFAYDAAGNELRDWMIILQSAISF' A
#
# COMPACT_ATOMS: atom_id res chain seq x y z
N PRO A 1 -13.55 18.08 -2.00
CA PRO A 1 -12.50 17.37 -1.20
C PRO A 1 -13.11 16.10 -0.59
N GLY A 2 -12.37 14.99 -0.55
CA GLY A 2 -12.86 13.73 0.01
C GLY A 2 -13.67 12.86 -0.94
N GLU A 3 -13.55 13.08 -2.25
CA GLU A 3 -14.15 12.18 -3.23
C GLU A 3 -13.26 10.94 -3.40
N PRO A 4 -13.80 9.72 -3.23
CA PRO A 4 -13.02 8.51 -3.40
C PRO A 4 -12.60 8.34 -4.85
N VAL A 5 -11.31 8.11 -5.08
CA VAL A 5 -10.74 7.80 -6.39
C VAL A 5 -10.34 6.33 -6.41
N SER A 6 -10.83 5.59 -7.41
CA SER A 6 -10.46 4.20 -7.62
C SER A 6 -9.39 4.10 -8.70
N SER A 7 -8.33 3.33 -8.43
CA SER A 7 -7.27 3.01 -9.39
C SER A 7 -6.92 1.53 -9.32
N THR A 8 -6.60 0.94 -10.47
CA THR A 8 -6.18 -0.46 -10.59
C THR A 8 -4.73 -0.50 -11.02
N HIS A 9 -3.91 -1.27 -10.29
CA HIS A 9 -2.49 -1.46 -10.58
C HIS A 9 -2.15 -2.95 -10.64
N THR A 10 -1.40 -3.35 -11.66
CA THR A 10 -0.88 -4.71 -11.81
C THR A 10 0.54 -4.78 -11.28
N LEU A 11 0.78 -5.63 -10.29
CA LEU A 11 2.12 -5.95 -9.79
C LEU A 11 2.58 -7.27 -10.39
N LEU A 12 3.63 -7.23 -11.22
CA LEU A 12 4.29 -8.44 -11.70
C LEU A 12 5.27 -8.93 -10.64
N LEU A 13 5.22 -10.22 -10.35
CA LEU A 13 6.06 -10.84 -9.34
C LEU A 13 7.23 -11.57 -10.00
N PRO A 14 8.44 -11.55 -9.40
CA PRO A 14 9.57 -12.30 -9.93
C PRO A 14 9.27 -13.80 -10.01
N PRO A 15 9.67 -14.50 -11.08
CA PRO A 15 9.42 -15.94 -11.23
C PRO A 15 10.22 -16.79 -10.24
N ASP A 16 11.29 -16.24 -9.67
CA ASP A 16 12.18 -16.83 -8.67
C ASP A 16 11.84 -16.38 -7.24
N LEU A 17 10.67 -15.74 -7.04
CA LEU A 17 10.21 -15.35 -5.72
C LEU A 17 10.12 -16.58 -4.80
N PRO A 18 10.79 -16.57 -3.64
CA PRO A 18 10.72 -17.68 -2.71
C PRO A 18 9.27 -17.99 -2.29
N ALA A 19 8.98 -19.27 -2.10
CA ALA A 19 7.69 -19.68 -1.55
C ALA A 19 7.53 -19.13 -0.12
N GLY A 20 6.34 -18.63 0.19
CA GLY A 20 6.08 -17.98 1.47
C GLY A 20 4.83 -17.12 1.47
N GLN A 21 4.54 -16.53 2.62
CA GLN A 21 3.44 -15.59 2.79
C GLN A 21 3.96 -14.17 2.67
N TYR A 22 3.36 -13.41 1.75
CA TYR A 22 3.70 -12.01 1.51
C TYR A 22 2.50 -11.13 1.83
N THR A 23 2.77 -10.03 2.51
CA THR A 23 1.78 -8.98 2.79
C THR A 23 2.01 -7.82 1.83
N LEU A 24 0.95 -7.34 1.19
CA LEU A 24 1.02 -6.13 0.38
C LEU A 24 0.71 -4.89 1.23
N GLY A 25 1.55 -3.87 1.11
CA GLY A 25 1.32 -2.55 1.70
C GLY A 25 1.23 -1.48 0.61
N ALA A 26 0.29 -0.54 0.75
CA ALA A 26 0.13 0.60 -0.14
C ALA A 26 0.34 1.92 0.63
N GLY A 27 1.17 2.81 0.09
CA GLY A 27 1.44 4.14 0.64
C GLY A 27 1.40 5.19 -0.46
N MET A 28 1.10 6.43 -0.09
CA MET A 28 1.02 7.55 -1.03
C MET A 28 2.26 8.44 -0.93
N TYR A 29 2.63 9.01 -2.06
CA TYR A 29 3.72 9.97 -2.18
C TYR A 29 3.21 11.23 -2.84
N ASP A 30 3.79 12.37 -2.45
CA ASP A 30 3.67 13.60 -3.21
C ASP A 30 4.44 13.45 -4.53
N PRO A 31 3.79 13.58 -5.71
CA PRO A 31 4.43 13.30 -6.99
C PRO A 31 5.45 14.36 -7.42
N VAL A 32 5.45 15.55 -6.81
CA VAL A 32 6.37 16.65 -7.15
C VAL A 32 7.67 16.52 -6.37
N THR A 33 7.57 16.18 -5.09
CA THR A 33 8.70 16.11 -4.16
C THR A 33 9.21 14.69 -3.93
N GLY A 34 8.39 13.67 -4.22
CA GLY A 34 8.68 12.27 -3.90
C GLY A 34 8.59 11.96 -2.41
N GLN A 35 8.09 12.89 -1.58
CA GLN A 35 7.96 12.67 -0.14
C GLN A 35 6.78 11.75 0.17
N ARG A 36 6.98 10.87 1.16
CA ARG A 36 5.92 9.98 1.64
C ARG A 36 4.90 10.77 2.43
N LEU A 37 3.61 10.54 2.15
CA LEU A 37 2.51 11.17 2.87
C LEU A 37 2.17 10.35 4.12
N PHE A 38 1.84 11.05 5.21
CA PHE A 38 1.28 10.42 6.40
C PHE A 38 -0.06 9.76 6.08
N ALA A 39 -0.28 8.57 6.62
CA ALA A 39 -1.53 7.83 6.47
C ALA A 39 -2.14 7.59 7.85
N TYR A 40 -3.46 7.75 7.94
CA TYR A 40 -4.23 7.63 9.17
C TYR A 40 -5.40 6.68 8.96
N ASP A 41 -5.82 5.99 10.02
CA ASP A 41 -7.05 5.23 10.03
C ASP A 41 -8.28 6.15 10.18
N ALA A 42 -9.48 5.55 10.16
CA ALA A 42 -10.74 6.30 10.30
C ALA A 42 -10.91 6.97 11.67
N ALA A 43 -10.18 6.53 12.70
CA ALA A 43 -10.17 7.12 14.03
C ALA A 43 -9.11 8.23 14.18
N GLY A 44 -8.30 8.48 13.14
CA GLY A 44 -7.24 9.47 13.14
C GLY A 44 -5.92 8.97 13.74
N ASN A 45 -5.80 7.67 14.01
CA ASN A 45 -4.52 7.10 14.44
C ASN A 45 -3.59 6.94 13.25
N GLU A 46 -2.32 7.25 13.44
CA GLU A 46 -1.30 7.06 12.43
C GLU A 46 -1.13 5.57 12.11
N LEU A 47 -1.12 5.24 10.82
CA LEU A 47 -0.84 3.89 10.35
C LEU A 47 0.66 3.62 10.39
N ARG A 48 1.02 2.38 10.77
CA ARG A 48 2.42 1.93 10.78
C ARG A 48 3.06 2.17 9.41
N ASP A 49 4.27 2.71 9.45
CA ASP A 49 5.07 3.10 8.30
C ASP A 49 4.34 4.07 7.35
N TRP A 50 3.19 4.66 7.67
CA TRP A 50 2.37 5.42 6.71
C TRP A 50 1.97 4.61 5.47
N MET A 51 1.54 3.37 5.70
CA MET A 51 0.91 2.51 4.68
C MET A 51 -0.31 1.76 5.20
N ILE A 52 -1.18 1.42 4.27
CA ILE A 52 -2.30 0.51 4.48
C ILE A 52 -1.86 -0.89 4.09
N ILE A 53 -1.96 -1.83 5.03
CA ILE A 53 -1.80 -3.25 4.73
C ILE A 53 -3.07 -3.75 4.03
N LEU A 54 -2.91 -4.30 2.83
CA LEU A 54 -4.00 -4.87 2.06
C LEU A 54 -4.30 -6.28 2.61
N GLN A 55 -5.58 -6.53 2.92
CA GLN A 55 -6.01 -7.78 3.56
C GLN A 55 -5.90 -9.02 2.66
N SER A 56 -5.53 -8.86 1.40
CA SER A 56 -5.13 -9.93 0.50
C SER A 56 -3.66 -10.29 0.72
N ALA A 57 -3.41 -11.35 1.51
CA ALA A 57 -2.12 -12.01 1.52
C ALA A 57 -1.90 -12.75 0.18
N ILE A 58 -0.68 -12.69 -0.35
CA ILE A 58 -0.30 -13.50 -1.51
C ILE A 58 0.43 -14.74 -1.01
N SER A 59 -0.06 -15.91 -1.40
CA SER A 59 0.56 -17.20 -1.14
C SER A 59 1.15 -17.74 -2.44
N PHE A 60 2.39 -18.22 -2.39
CA PHE A 60 3.10 -18.89 -3.49
C PHE A 60 3.48 -20.30 -3.11
#